data_AF-A0A1R1D0W1-F1
#
_entry.id   AF-A0A1R1D0W1-F1
#
_cell.length_a   1.000
_cell.length_b   1.000
_cell.length_c   1.000
_cell.angle_alpha   90.00
_cell.angle_beta   90.00
_cell.angle_gamma   90.00
#
_symmetry.space_group_name_H-M   'P 1'
#
loop_
_entity.id
_entity.type
_entity.pdbx_description
1 polymer ?
#
loop_
_entity_poly.entity_id
_entity_poly.type
_entity_poly.pdbx_seq_one_letter_code
_entity_poly.pdbx_strand_id
1 'polypeptide(L)'
;MTTITSARAQTLASNGYTTVGRYIIGDWKKIKPGELDTIFGAGMKVYPIYQSSGNNLNYFNPTQGAKDAKGALIAANSYGFPSGSLIYFAVDFDALDGEVTSNIIPYFRALYNKMNALGGRYRVGIYGPRNVCSRVASAGYSFSSFVCNMSTGFSGNLGYPLPKDWAFDQISTITIGSGDGLIEIDNNIQSGKNPGVSFVVPPIDLTTLDDELFKVQYSTTLETQLVDLADSHMGTIQKAKAVRSRENAVAKLFEYDTLITQLSQTYSIRKAMIQAVLYRELCFEGAEDTVVDSLVVSYYSYKLSLESWENLPLALKLITPAPTFPIGARDDCSTGHGQIFASTAIDSNNYAVQNGIISGQLYDATDWKDQWHVWNLLNTDQDYNISTCALVIIRAANQVSLDQIFYEYDATNIKKVLARYNGTGDEAAVYGDETYEYYLAFEHFNKLIREQ
;
A
#
# COMPACT_ATOMS: atom_id res chain seq x y z
N MET A 1 -5.79 17.78 -30.94
CA MET A 1 -6.38 16.46 -30.59
C MET A 1 -5.72 15.39 -31.44
N THR A 2 -4.99 14.46 -30.82
CA THR A 2 -4.10 13.47 -31.46
C THR A 2 -4.77 12.11 -31.72
N THR A 3 -6.10 12.01 -31.55
CA THR A 3 -6.85 10.77 -31.82
C THR A 3 -6.54 10.22 -33.20
N ILE A 4 -6.26 8.91 -33.24
CA ILE A 4 -5.98 8.19 -34.48
C ILE A 4 -7.31 7.85 -35.17
N THR A 5 -7.74 8.72 -36.08
CA THR A 5 -8.87 8.48 -36.99
C THR A 5 -8.46 7.53 -38.12
N SER A 6 -9.41 7.03 -38.91
CA SER A 6 -9.10 6.14 -40.04
C SER A 6 -8.11 6.75 -41.04
N ALA A 7 -8.25 8.04 -41.37
CA ALA A 7 -7.32 8.74 -42.27
C ALA A 7 -5.90 8.82 -41.66
N ARG A 8 -5.78 9.11 -40.37
CA ARG A 8 -4.48 9.15 -39.67
C ARG A 8 -3.86 7.77 -39.51
N ALA A 9 -4.67 6.74 -39.27
CA ALA A 9 -4.19 5.36 -39.22
C ALA A 9 -3.62 4.92 -40.57
N GLN A 10 -4.27 5.28 -41.67
CA GLN A 10 -3.77 5.04 -43.02
C GLN A 10 -2.44 5.79 -43.27
N THR A 11 -2.33 7.06 -42.84
CA THR A 11 -1.08 7.82 -42.91
C THR A 11 0.04 7.09 -42.16
N LEU A 12 -0.20 6.67 -40.92
CA LEU A 12 0.78 5.98 -40.10
C LEU A 12 1.23 4.67 -40.75
N ALA A 13 0.29 3.81 -41.16
CA ALA A 13 0.59 2.53 -41.78
C ALA A 13 1.37 2.71 -43.11
N SER A 14 0.97 3.67 -43.95
CA SER A 14 1.66 3.95 -45.22
C SER A 14 3.07 4.51 -45.04
N ASN A 15 3.36 5.12 -43.88
CA ASN A 15 4.71 5.55 -43.49
C ASN A 15 5.49 4.45 -42.74
N GLY A 16 4.98 3.22 -42.67
CA GLY A 16 5.68 2.06 -42.12
C GLY A 16 5.59 1.92 -40.60
N TYR A 17 4.76 2.72 -39.92
CA TYR A 17 4.54 2.56 -38.48
C TYR A 17 3.70 1.31 -38.21
N THR A 18 4.21 0.44 -37.32
CA THR A 18 3.59 -0.85 -36.97
C THR A 18 3.06 -0.90 -35.54
N THR A 19 3.51 0.02 -34.68
CA THR A 19 3.15 0.07 -33.27
C THR A 19 2.99 1.52 -32.82
N VAL A 20 1.95 1.81 -32.02
CA VAL A 20 1.67 3.13 -31.46
C VAL A 20 1.51 3.10 -29.95
N GLY A 21 2.10 4.06 -29.25
CA GLY A 21 1.88 4.27 -27.82
C GLY A 21 0.63 5.10 -27.60
N ARG A 22 -0.27 4.68 -26.70
CA ARG A 22 -1.50 5.44 -26.39
C ARG A 22 -1.75 5.55 -24.89
N TYR A 23 -2.17 6.74 -24.48
CA TYR A 23 -2.51 7.02 -23.09
C TYR A 23 -3.83 6.35 -22.70
N ILE A 24 -3.85 5.68 -21.56
CA ILE A 24 -5.08 5.06 -21.01
C ILE A 24 -5.80 5.99 -20.01
N ILE A 25 -5.20 7.13 -19.66
CA ILE A 25 -5.81 8.15 -18.79
C ILE A 25 -5.53 9.57 -19.30
N GLY A 26 -6.21 10.55 -18.71
CA GLY A 26 -6.13 11.97 -19.06
C GLY A 26 -7.27 12.44 -19.96
N ASP A 27 -7.60 13.73 -19.92
CA ASP A 27 -8.84 14.23 -20.50
C ASP A 27 -8.86 14.16 -22.03
N TRP A 28 -7.88 14.81 -22.67
CA TRP A 28 -7.83 14.96 -24.11
C TRP A 28 -6.92 13.93 -24.80
N LYS A 29 -5.86 13.46 -24.11
CA LYS A 29 -4.83 12.56 -24.69
C LYS A 29 -5.18 11.07 -24.70
N LYS A 30 -6.13 10.65 -23.85
CA LYS A 30 -6.51 9.23 -23.71
C LYS A 30 -7.14 8.65 -24.97
N ILE A 31 -7.09 7.33 -25.09
CA ILE A 31 -7.78 6.54 -26.11
C ILE A 31 -9.26 6.94 -26.17
N LYS A 32 -9.78 7.19 -27.38
CA LYS A 32 -11.18 7.55 -27.64
C LYS A 32 -12.01 6.33 -28.09
N PRO A 33 -13.35 6.37 -27.94
CA PRO A 33 -14.21 5.29 -28.44
C PRO A 33 -13.94 4.98 -29.92
N GLY A 34 -13.80 3.69 -30.27
CA GLY A 34 -13.49 3.23 -31.63
C GLY A 34 -12.05 3.45 -32.11
N GLU A 35 -11.19 4.11 -31.33
CA GLU A 35 -9.80 4.39 -31.74
C GLU A 35 -8.97 3.10 -31.80
N LEU A 36 -9.15 2.17 -30.86
CA LEU A 36 -8.42 0.89 -30.86
C LEU A 36 -8.78 0.04 -32.08
N ASP A 37 -10.06 -0.08 -32.43
CA ASP A 37 -10.52 -0.80 -33.62
C ASP A 37 -9.92 -0.18 -34.89
N THR A 38 -9.84 1.14 -34.94
CA THR A 38 -9.22 1.87 -36.05
C THR A 38 -7.73 1.55 -36.19
N ILE A 39 -7.00 1.50 -35.07
CA ILE A 39 -5.57 1.17 -35.06
C ILE A 39 -5.35 -0.29 -35.48
N PHE A 40 -6.09 -1.23 -34.89
CA PHE A 40 -5.96 -2.65 -35.20
C PHE A 40 -6.39 -2.97 -36.64
N GLY A 41 -7.45 -2.31 -37.14
CA GLY A 41 -7.92 -2.44 -38.52
C GLY A 41 -6.89 -1.95 -39.56
N ALA A 42 -6.02 -1.02 -39.17
CA ALA A 42 -4.88 -0.58 -39.99
C ALA A 42 -3.65 -1.49 -39.86
N GLY A 43 -3.75 -2.61 -39.13
CA GLY A 43 -2.67 -3.60 -38.95
C GLY A 43 -1.62 -3.19 -37.91
N MET A 44 -1.86 -2.13 -37.14
CA MET A 44 -0.94 -1.65 -36.12
C MET A 44 -1.22 -2.28 -34.75
N LYS A 45 -0.22 -2.23 -33.87
CA LYS A 45 -0.30 -2.66 -32.46
C LYS A 45 -0.28 -1.48 -31.51
N VAL A 46 -0.73 -1.69 -30.26
CA VAL A 46 -0.80 -0.64 -29.23
C VAL A 46 -0.02 -1.04 -27.98
N TYR A 47 0.69 -0.12 -27.36
CA TYR A 47 1.14 -0.26 -25.96
C TYR A 47 0.54 0.84 -25.08
N PRO A 48 -0.02 0.48 -23.91
CA PRO A 48 -0.66 1.44 -23.01
C PRO A 48 0.36 2.26 -22.21
N ILE A 49 0.08 3.56 -22.07
CA ILE A 49 0.87 4.53 -21.29
C ILE A 49 -0.01 5.09 -20.17
N TYR A 50 0.49 5.04 -18.94
CA TYR A 50 -0.14 5.65 -17.78
C TYR A 50 0.66 6.88 -17.34
N GLN A 51 0.03 8.05 -17.46
CA GLN A 51 0.61 9.32 -17.00
C GLN A 51 -0.52 10.24 -16.55
N SER A 52 -0.59 10.51 -15.25
CA SER A 52 -1.46 11.56 -14.70
C SER A 52 -0.72 12.91 -14.75
N SER A 53 0.04 13.27 -13.71
CA SER A 53 0.98 14.39 -13.66
C SER A 53 2.38 13.90 -14.01
N GLY A 54 2.99 13.05 -13.17
CA GLY A 54 4.28 12.39 -13.45
C GLY A 54 5.46 13.31 -13.76
N ASN A 55 5.34 14.62 -13.50
CA ASN A 55 6.23 15.67 -14.03
C ASN A 55 6.94 16.50 -12.95
N ASN A 56 6.92 16.04 -11.70
CA ASN A 56 7.63 16.67 -10.57
C ASN A 56 7.90 15.64 -9.46
N LEU A 57 8.89 15.91 -8.61
CA LEU A 57 9.34 14.98 -7.57
C LEU A 57 8.25 14.63 -6.54
N ASN A 58 7.45 15.59 -6.10
CA ASN A 58 6.46 15.39 -5.03
C ASN A 58 5.38 14.36 -5.39
N TYR A 59 5.13 14.18 -6.68
CA TYR A 59 4.24 13.15 -7.19
C TYR A 59 4.73 11.74 -6.84
N PHE A 60 6.04 11.52 -6.78
CA PHE A 60 6.62 10.18 -6.62
C PHE A 60 6.85 9.84 -5.15
N ASN A 61 5.87 9.14 -4.58
CA ASN A 61 5.90 8.56 -3.24
C ASN A 61 5.13 7.21 -3.23
N PRO A 62 5.31 6.35 -2.19
CA PRO A 62 4.68 5.03 -2.14
C PRO A 62 3.15 5.06 -2.26
N THR A 63 2.46 6.00 -1.59
CA THR A 63 1.00 6.14 -1.64
C THR A 63 0.51 6.43 -3.05
N GLN A 64 1.19 7.32 -3.77
CA GLN A 64 0.84 7.61 -5.17
C GLN A 64 1.13 6.41 -6.08
N GLY A 65 2.19 5.65 -5.83
CA GLY A 65 2.51 4.43 -6.60
C GLY A 65 1.41 3.37 -6.51
N ALA A 66 0.90 3.11 -5.30
CA ALA A 66 -0.22 2.21 -5.10
C ALA A 66 -1.51 2.73 -5.78
N LYS A 67 -1.79 4.03 -5.65
CA LYS A 67 -2.94 4.67 -6.31
C LYS A 67 -2.88 4.56 -7.83
N ASP A 68 -1.71 4.75 -8.42
CA ASP A 68 -1.50 4.67 -9.86
C ASP A 68 -1.61 3.23 -10.37
N ALA A 69 -1.14 2.24 -9.61
CA ALA A 69 -1.34 0.83 -9.95
C ALA A 69 -2.84 0.50 -10.09
N LYS A 70 -3.66 0.92 -9.12
CA LYS A 70 -5.11 0.77 -9.16
C LYS A 70 -5.73 1.51 -10.35
N GLY A 71 -5.36 2.78 -10.52
CA GLY A 71 -5.86 3.60 -11.62
C GLY A 71 -5.54 2.99 -12.99
N ALA A 72 -4.33 2.45 -13.14
CA ALA A 72 -3.89 1.79 -14.37
C ALA A 72 -4.60 0.47 -14.61
N LEU A 73 -4.81 -0.35 -13.58
CA LEU A 73 -5.58 -1.59 -13.67
C LEU A 73 -6.99 -1.31 -14.18
N ILE A 74 -7.70 -0.38 -13.53
CA ILE A 74 -9.08 -0.01 -13.91
C ILE A 74 -9.10 0.53 -15.34
N ALA A 75 -8.21 1.48 -15.66
CA ALA A 75 -8.17 2.10 -16.97
C ALA A 75 -7.84 1.08 -18.08
N ALA A 76 -6.76 0.32 -17.96
CA ALA A 76 -6.36 -0.65 -18.98
C ALA A 76 -7.42 -1.72 -19.18
N ASN A 77 -8.05 -2.17 -18.10
CA ASN A 77 -9.13 -3.13 -18.19
C ASN A 77 -10.41 -2.56 -18.82
N SER A 78 -10.76 -1.29 -18.55
CA SER A 78 -11.91 -0.63 -19.21
C SER A 78 -11.77 -0.54 -20.73
N TYR A 79 -10.53 -0.51 -21.23
CA TYR A 79 -10.22 -0.58 -22.66
C TYR A 79 -10.11 -2.02 -23.18
N GLY A 80 -10.16 -3.03 -22.31
CA GLY A 80 -10.09 -4.42 -22.71
C GLY A 80 -8.67 -4.94 -22.97
N PHE A 81 -7.62 -4.28 -22.48
CA PHE A 81 -6.26 -4.80 -22.66
C PHE A 81 -6.15 -6.21 -22.05
N PRO A 82 -5.61 -7.20 -22.79
CA PRO A 82 -5.54 -8.59 -22.32
C PRO A 82 -4.59 -8.74 -21.12
N SER A 83 -4.83 -9.75 -20.29
CA SER A 83 -3.92 -10.09 -19.18
C SER A 83 -2.49 -10.31 -19.69
N GLY A 84 -1.51 -9.89 -18.90
CA GLY A 84 -0.09 -9.88 -19.26
C GLY A 84 0.35 -8.68 -20.09
N SER A 85 -0.56 -7.78 -20.50
CA SER A 85 -0.20 -6.52 -21.17
C SER A 85 0.72 -5.68 -20.28
N LEU A 86 1.67 -4.99 -20.90
CA LEU A 86 2.64 -4.16 -20.22
C LEU A 86 2.25 -2.67 -20.32
N ILE A 87 2.11 -2.01 -19.17
CA ILE A 87 1.72 -0.60 -19.05
C ILE A 87 2.95 0.22 -18.68
N TYR A 88 3.28 1.24 -19.48
CA TYR A 88 4.41 2.14 -19.19
C TYR A 88 3.96 3.30 -18.31
N PHE A 89 4.50 3.38 -17.09
CA PHE A 89 4.25 4.47 -16.14
C PHE A 89 5.31 5.56 -16.30
N ALA A 90 4.86 6.80 -16.46
CA ALA A 90 5.73 7.91 -16.86
C ALA A 90 6.41 8.63 -15.67
N VAL A 91 7.74 8.73 -15.76
CA VAL A 91 8.59 9.69 -15.03
C VAL A 91 9.04 10.74 -16.04
N ASP A 92 8.25 11.80 -16.18
CA ASP A 92 8.37 12.79 -17.25
C ASP A 92 8.92 14.13 -16.72
N PHE A 93 10.06 14.04 -16.02
CA PHE A 93 10.86 15.17 -15.56
C PHE A 93 12.32 14.76 -15.36
N ASP A 94 13.21 15.73 -15.19
CA ASP A 94 14.63 15.49 -14.94
C ASP A 94 14.90 15.08 -13.49
N ALA A 95 14.61 13.82 -13.15
CA ALA A 95 14.91 13.27 -11.82
C ALA A 95 16.43 13.07 -11.65
N LEU A 96 17.00 13.72 -10.64
CA LEU A 96 18.41 13.57 -10.29
C LEU A 96 18.68 12.20 -9.66
N ASP A 97 19.93 11.74 -9.69
CA ASP A 97 20.27 10.38 -9.22
C ASP A 97 19.92 10.14 -7.73
N GLY A 98 20.06 11.15 -6.88
CA GLY A 98 19.60 11.10 -5.49
C GLY A 98 18.09 10.90 -5.37
N GLU A 99 17.33 11.63 -6.19
CA GLU A 99 15.85 11.59 -6.25
C GLU A 99 15.32 10.25 -6.78
N VAL A 100 16.05 9.62 -7.71
CA VAL A 100 15.73 8.26 -8.15
C VAL A 100 15.75 7.29 -6.98
N THR A 101 16.73 7.44 -6.08
CA THR A 101 16.87 6.60 -4.88
C THR A 101 15.77 6.89 -3.86
N SER A 102 15.55 8.17 -3.54
CA SER A 102 14.67 8.57 -2.44
C SER A 102 13.18 8.54 -2.78
N ASN A 103 12.81 8.68 -4.05
CA ASN A 103 11.42 8.87 -4.47
C ASN A 103 10.96 7.90 -5.55
N ILE A 104 11.71 7.79 -6.66
CA ILE A 104 11.26 7.02 -7.82
C ILE A 104 11.24 5.51 -7.53
N ILE A 105 12.32 4.95 -6.96
CA ILE A 105 12.37 3.53 -6.62
C ILE A 105 11.29 3.15 -5.59
N PRO A 106 11.10 3.89 -4.48
CA PRO A 106 9.99 3.62 -3.55
C PRO A 106 8.60 3.68 -4.18
N TYR A 107 8.34 4.66 -5.07
CA TYR A 107 7.10 4.74 -5.83
C TYR A 107 6.89 3.49 -6.70
N PHE A 108 7.91 3.07 -7.48
CA PHE A 108 7.80 1.90 -8.36
C PHE A 108 7.68 0.59 -7.59
N ARG A 109 8.33 0.47 -6.42
CA ARG A 109 8.13 -0.67 -5.52
C ARG A 109 6.67 -0.79 -5.07
N ALA A 110 6.09 0.31 -4.57
CA ALA A 110 4.71 0.32 -4.12
C ALA A 110 3.72 0.02 -5.27
N LEU A 111 3.99 0.59 -6.45
CA LEU A 111 3.22 0.34 -7.66
C LEU A 111 3.30 -1.13 -8.09
N TYR A 112 4.49 -1.70 -8.17
CA TYR A 112 4.72 -3.10 -8.52
C TYR A 112 4.02 -4.05 -7.54
N ASN A 113 4.20 -3.83 -6.24
CA ASN A 113 3.58 -4.62 -5.19
C ASN A 113 2.05 -4.53 -5.25
N LYS A 114 1.49 -3.31 -5.41
CA LYS A 114 0.04 -3.14 -5.53
C LYS A 114 -0.52 -3.79 -6.79
N MET A 115 0.17 -3.68 -7.92
CA MET A 115 -0.26 -4.34 -9.16
C MET A 115 -0.30 -5.87 -9.01
N ASN A 116 0.70 -6.45 -8.34
CA ASN A 116 0.71 -7.89 -8.03
C ASN A 116 -0.39 -8.26 -7.04
N ALA A 117 -0.56 -7.49 -5.96
CA ALA A 117 -1.64 -7.70 -4.99
C ALA A 117 -3.01 -7.69 -5.64
N LEU A 118 -3.23 -6.82 -6.63
CA LEU A 118 -4.45 -6.74 -7.43
C LEU A 118 -4.57 -7.87 -8.50
N GLY A 119 -3.89 -9.00 -8.30
CA GLY A 119 -3.94 -10.19 -9.15
C GLY A 119 -2.95 -10.19 -10.32
N GLY A 120 -2.00 -9.24 -10.37
CA GLY A 120 -0.89 -9.26 -11.33
C GLY A 120 -1.31 -9.23 -12.80
N ARG A 121 -2.53 -8.75 -13.12
CA ARG A 121 -3.11 -8.81 -14.47
C ARG A 121 -2.28 -8.06 -15.50
N TYR A 122 -1.63 -6.96 -15.12
CA TYR A 122 -0.81 -6.15 -16.01
C TYR A 122 0.61 -6.04 -15.49
N ARG A 123 1.59 -6.02 -16.41
CA ARG A 123 3.00 -5.89 -16.09
C ARG A 123 3.40 -4.42 -16.05
N VAL A 124 4.27 -4.08 -15.09
CA VAL A 124 4.80 -2.73 -14.92
C VAL A 124 5.95 -2.47 -15.89
N GLY A 125 5.81 -1.44 -16.72
CA GLY A 125 6.89 -0.82 -17.49
C GLY A 125 7.15 0.61 -17.02
N ILE A 126 8.30 1.15 -17.37
CA ILE A 126 8.68 2.53 -17.04
C ILE A 126 8.93 3.35 -18.30
N TYR A 127 8.38 4.57 -18.35
CA TYR A 127 8.81 5.61 -19.27
C TYR A 127 9.65 6.65 -18.52
N GLY A 128 10.81 7.06 -19.05
CA GLY A 128 11.62 8.10 -18.44
C GLY A 128 13.06 8.19 -18.95
N PRO A 129 13.92 8.97 -18.28
CA PRO A 129 15.33 9.10 -18.65
C PRO A 129 16.09 7.78 -18.51
N ARG A 130 17.16 7.59 -19.29
CA ARG A 130 17.97 6.35 -19.30
C ARG A 130 18.41 5.89 -17.91
N ASN A 131 18.90 6.80 -17.06
CA ASN A 131 19.32 6.47 -15.70
C ASN A 131 18.14 5.97 -14.85
N VAL A 132 17.02 6.68 -14.89
CA VAL A 132 15.80 6.34 -14.13
C VAL A 132 15.30 4.95 -14.52
N CYS A 133 15.12 4.71 -15.83
CA CYS A 133 14.70 3.41 -16.36
C CYS A 133 15.65 2.29 -15.93
N SER A 134 16.96 2.48 -16.10
CA SER A 134 17.97 1.47 -15.74
C SER A 134 17.93 1.12 -14.26
N ARG A 135 17.75 2.12 -13.38
CA ARG A 135 17.77 1.91 -11.94
C ARG A 135 16.50 1.25 -11.43
N VAL A 136 15.32 1.62 -11.94
CA VAL A 136 14.05 0.95 -11.60
C VAL A 136 14.04 -0.50 -12.08
N ALA A 137 14.53 -0.75 -13.30
CA ALA A 137 14.68 -2.10 -13.83
C ALA A 137 15.67 -2.93 -13.00
N SER A 138 16.82 -2.35 -12.62
CA SER A 138 17.82 -3.03 -11.77
C SER A 138 17.30 -3.33 -10.36
N ALA A 139 16.38 -2.51 -9.84
CA ALA A 139 15.69 -2.75 -8.57
C ALA A 139 14.60 -3.83 -8.66
N GLY A 140 14.26 -4.31 -9.87
CA GLY A 140 13.29 -5.37 -10.09
C GLY A 140 11.83 -4.93 -10.19
N TYR A 141 11.55 -3.62 -10.29
CA TYR A 141 10.19 -3.09 -10.26
C TYR A 141 9.60 -2.72 -11.62
N SER A 142 10.33 -2.97 -12.72
CA SER A 142 9.84 -2.82 -14.10
C SER A 142 10.33 -3.95 -15.00
N PHE A 143 9.46 -4.42 -15.89
CA PHE A 143 9.75 -5.49 -16.86
C PHE A 143 10.31 -4.97 -18.19
N SER A 144 10.12 -3.68 -18.50
CA SER A 144 10.50 -3.09 -19.78
C SER A 144 10.65 -1.57 -19.65
N SER A 145 11.59 -1.02 -20.42
CA SER A 145 11.91 0.41 -20.42
C SER A 145 11.51 1.10 -21.72
N PHE A 146 10.86 2.26 -21.60
CA PHE A 146 10.55 3.20 -22.67
C PHE A 146 11.32 4.51 -22.42
N VAL A 147 12.36 4.77 -23.19
CA VAL A 147 13.30 5.86 -22.92
C VAL A 147 12.85 7.17 -23.58
N CYS A 148 12.97 8.29 -22.86
CA CYS A 148 12.65 9.63 -23.37
C CYS A 148 13.88 10.38 -23.93
N ASN A 149 14.61 9.82 -24.91
CA ASN A 149 15.84 10.45 -25.44
C ASN A 149 15.61 11.79 -26.15
N MET A 150 14.38 12.08 -26.57
CA MET A 150 13.98 13.36 -27.12
C MET A 150 14.15 14.51 -26.11
N SER A 151 14.09 14.21 -24.81
CA SER A 151 14.37 15.16 -23.72
C SER A 151 15.87 15.34 -23.51
N THR A 152 16.51 16.01 -24.46
CA THR A 152 17.98 16.24 -24.49
C THR A 152 18.51 17.06 -23.32
N GLY A 153 17.64 17.83 -22.64
CA GLY A 153 17.98 18.60 -21.45
C GLY A 153 17.96 17.80 -20.15
N PHE A 154 17.47 16.54 -20.15
CA PHE A 154 17.40 15.74 -18.93
C PHE A 154 18.76 15.12 -18.62
N SER A 155 19.32 15.47 -17.47
CA SER A 155 20.59 14.94 -16.96
C SER A 155 20.62 13.40 -16.95
N GLY A 156 19.49 12.75 -16.66
CA GLY A 156 19.35 11.30 -16.67
C GLY A 156 19.53 10.62 -18.04
N ASN A 157 19.59 11.38 -19.14
CA ASN A 157 19.91 10.89 -20.49
C ASN A 157 21.38 11.09 -20.86
N LEU A 158 22.10 11.97 -20.17
CA LEU A 158 23.46 12.37 -20.51
C LEU A 158 24.48 11.41 -19.90
N GLY A 159 25.23 10.71 -20.75
CA GLY A 159 26.31 9.81 -20.31
C GLY A 159 25.86 8.42 -19.85
N TYR A 160 24.55 8.13 -19.86
CA TYR A 160 24.02 6.80 -19.54
C TYR A 160 23.73 5.99 -20.81
N PRO A 161 24.04 4.68 -20.85
CA PRO A 161 23.64 3.81 -21.96
C PRO A 161 22.12 3.57 -21.94
N LEU A 162 21.57 3.07 -23.05
CA LEU A 162 20.19 2.57 -23.04
C LEU A 162 20.06 1.42 -22.03
N PRO A 163 18.97 1.36 -21.23
CA PRO A 163 18.69 0.24 -20.31
C PRO A 163 18.72 -1.09 -21.05
N LYS A 164 19.21 -2.17 -20.43
CA LYS A 164 19.28 -3.48 -21.10
C LYS A 164 17.91 -3.98 -21.55
N ASP A 165 16.84 -3.59 -20.89
CA ASP A 165 15.43 -3.95 -21.14
C ASP A 165 14.68 -2.91 -22.00
N TRP A 166 15.36 -1.97 -22.67
CA TRP A 166 14.69 -0.96 -23.49
C TRP A 166 13.88 -1.61 -24.64
N ALA A 167 12.61 -1.22 -24.73
CA ALA A 167 11.67 -1.64 -25.77
C ALA A 167 11.36 -0.52 -26.76
N PHE A 168 11.28 0.71 -26.25
CA PHE A 168 10.98 1.91 -27.03
C PHE A 168 11.96 3.02 -26.67
N ASP A 169 12.31 3.85 -27.65
CA ASP A 169 13.17 5.02 -27.48
C ASP A 169 12.59 6.21 -28.26
N GLN A 170 12.10 7.24 -27.55
CA GLN A 170 11.53 8.45 -28.13
C GLN A 170 12.65 9.37 -28.60
N ILE A 171 12.68 9.74 -29.88
CA ILE A 171 13.84 10.45 -30.47
C ILE A 171 13.53 11.83 -31.03
N SER A 172 12.29 12.09 -31.47
CA SER A 172 11.93 13.35 -32.15
C SER A 172 10.42 13.53 -32.26
N THR A 173 9.93 14.77 -32.22
CA THR A 173 8.57 15.09 -32.65
C THR A 173 8.57 15.46 -34.13
N ILE A 174 7.70 14.83 -34.94
CA ILE A 174 7.57 15.08 -36.38
C ILE A 174 6.10 15.17 -36.78
N THR A 175 5.82 15.81 -37.91
CA THR A 175 4.49 15.82 -38.53
C THR A 175 4.51 15.08 -39.86
N ILE A 176 3.54 14.19 -40.07
CA ILE A 176 3.40 13.38 -41.29
C ILE A 176 1.97 13.46 -41.86
N GLY A 177 1.83 13.15 -43.14
CA GLY A 177 0.56 13.16 -43.85
C GLY A 177 0.10 14.54 -44.32
N SER A 178 -1.17 14.61 -44.72
CA SER A 178 -1.81 15.83 -45.23
C SER A 178 -3.33 15.74 -45.05
N GLY A 179 -4.02 16.89 -45.07
CA GLY A 179 -5.49 16.95 -44.93
C GLY A 179 -5.96 16.25 -43.65
N ASP A 180 -7.01 15.43 -43.75
CA ASP A 180 -7.56 14.66 -42.62
C ASP A 180 -6.59 13.62 -42.05
N GLY A 181 -5.58 13.24 -42.83
CA GLY A 181 -4.51 12.32 -42.42
C GLY A 181 -3.30 13.00 -41.79
N LEU A 182 -3.27 14.34 -41.67
CA LEU A 182 -2.19 15.08 -41.01
C LEU A 182 -2.17 14.77 -39.52
N ILE A 183 -1.00 14.38 -39.01
CA ILE A 183 -0.78 14.06 -37.61
C ILE A 183 0.65 14.39 -37.17
N GLU A 184 0.76 15.08 -36.03
CA GLU A 184 2.01 15.23 -35.28
C GLU A 184 2.17 14.04 -34.33
N ILE A 185 3.36 13.46 -34.31
CA ILE A 185 3.72 12.30 -33.49
C ILE A 185 5.06 12.51 -32.80
N ASP A 186 5.19 11.91 -31.63
CA ASP A 186 6.51 11.58 -31.10
C ASP A 186 6.98 10.29 -31.75
N ASN A 187 8.05 10.40 -32.52
CA ASN A 187 8.65 9.29 -33.24
C ASN A 187 9.51 8.45 -32.28
N ASN A 188 9.28 7.14 -32.29
CA ASN A 188 9.91 6.19 -31.39
C ASN A 188 10.60 5.08 -32.18
N ILE A 189 11.80 4.69 -31.76
CA ILE A 189 12.48 3.48 -32.21
C ILE A 189 12.03 2.30 -31.34
N GLN A 190 11.80 1.14 -31.96
CA GLN A 190 11.42 -0.09 -31.25
C GLN A 190 12.54 -1.13 -31.33
N SER A 191 12.92 -1.72 -30.19
CA SER A 191 13.95 -2.77 -30.12
C SER A 191 13.44 -4.18 -30.40
N GLY A 192 12.11 -4.35 -30.41
CA GLY A 192 11.42 -5.64 -30.53
C GLY A 192 11.10 -6.33 -29.21
N LYS A 193 11.56 -5.81 -28.06
CA LYS A 193 11.33 -6.44 -26.74
C LYS A 193 9.89 -6.35 -26.23
N ASN A 194 9.16 -5.33 -26.65
CA ASN A 194 7.72 -5.26 -26.46
C ASN A 194 7.05 -5.08 -27.83
N PRO A 195 6.30 -6.08 -28.31
CA PRO A 195 5.61 -5.99 -29.59
C PRO A 195 4.30 -5.15 -29.52
N GLY A 196 3.84 -4.76 -28.34
CA GLY A 196 2.48 -4.23 -28.15
C GLY A 196 1.41 -5.31 -28.28
N VAL A 197 0.15 -4.91 -28.13
CA VAL A 197 -1.03 -5.77 -28.32
C VAL A 197 -1.71 -5.47 -29.65
N SER A 198 -2.32 -6.50 -30.25
CA SER A 198 -3.03 -6.39 -31.54
C SER A 198 -4.54 -6.61 -31.42
N PHE A 199 -5.05 -6.74 -30.20
CA PHE A 199 -6.47 -6.95 -29.93
C PHE A 199 -6.79 -6.53 -28.49
N VAL A 200 -8.08 -6.35 -28.23
CA VAL A 200 -8.65 -6.20 -26.89
C VAL A 200 -9.73 -7.26 -26.67
N VAL A 201 -9.98 -7.57 -25.41
CA VAL A 201 -11.03 -8.48 -24.96
C VAL A 201 -12.14 -7.68 -24.27
N PRO A 202 -13.36 -8.22 -24.13
CA PRO A 202 -14.38 -7.59 -23.30
C PRO A 202 -13.81 -7.22 -21.92
N PRO A 203 -14.00 -5.97 -21.45
CA PRO A 203 -13.64 -5.59 -20.09
C PRO A 203 -14.28 -6.55 -19.09
N ILE A 204 -13.50 -7.02 -18.12
CA ILE A 204 -14.05 -7.71 -16.95
C ILE A 204 -14.36 -6.67 -15.88
N ASP A 205 -15.31 -6.89 -14.97
CA ASP A 205 -15.48 -5.93 -13.89
C ASP A 205 -14.36 -6.10 -12.86
N LEU A 206 -13.50 -5.08 -12.72
CA LEU A 206 -12.37 -5.04 -11.76
C LEU A 206 -12.58 -4.00 -10.66
N THR A 207 -13.77 -3.40 -10.57
CA THR A 207 -14.06 -2.37 -9.57
C THR A 207 -14.08 -2.91 -8.13
N THR A 208 -14.05 -4.23 -7.95
CA THR A 208 -14.40 -4.93 -6.71
C THR A 208 -13.22 -5.52 -5.91
N LEU A 209 -11.97 -5.19 -6.26
CA LEU A 209 -10.78 -5.80 -5.63
C LEU A 209 -10.41 -5.21 -4.25
N ASP A 210 -10.55 -3.89 -4.08
CA ASP A 210 -10.25 -3.19 -2.83
C ASP A 210 -11.51 -3.08 -1.97
N ASP A 211 -11.33 -3.06 -0.65
CA ASP A 211 -12.42 -2.80 0.28
C ASP A 211 -12.91 -1.35 0.19
N GLU A 212 -14.21 -1.17 0.40
CA GLU A 212 -14.85 0.15 0.47
C GLU A 212 -15.31 0.49 1.89
N LEU A 213 -15.78 1.72 2.09
CA LEU A 213 -16.43 2.13 3.33
C LEU A 213 -17.65 1.26 3.62
N PHE A 214 -17.88 1.03 4.91
CA PHE A 214 -18.98 0.22 5.37
C PHE A 214 -20.33 0.83 4.99
N LYS A 215 -21.27 0.01 4.52
CA LYS A 215 -22.62 0.43 4.14
C LYS A 215 -23.59 0.16 5.30
N VAL A 216 -24.25 1.20 5.80
CA VAL A 216 -25.14 1.16 7.00
C VAL A 216 -26.22 0.09 6.95
N GLN A 217 -26.66 -0.31 5.75
CA GLN A 217 -27.65 -1.36 5.55
C GLN A 217 -27.22 -2.74 6.11
N TYR A 218 -25.92 -2.94 6.32
CA TYR A 218 -25.37 -4.18 6.87
C TYR A 218 -25.09 -4.13 8.39
N SER A 219 -25.17 -2.94 9.02
CA SER A 219 -24.70 -2.71 10.39
C SER A 219 -25.35 -3.66 11.40
N THR A 220 -26.69 -3.74 11.43
CA THR A 220 -27.41 -4.52 12.45
C THR A 220 -27.14 -6.02 12.32
N THR A 221 -27.12 -6.56 11.10
CA THR A 221 -26.91 -7.99 10.89
C THR A 221 -25.49 -8.39 11.25
N LEU A 222 -24.50 -7.58 10.84
CA LEU A 222 -23.10 -7.81 11.21
C LEU A 222 -22.91 -7.71 12.73
N GLU A 223 -23.48 -6.69 13.37
CA GLU A 223 -23.38 -6.50 14.82
C GLU A 223 -23.89 -7.72 15.59
N THR A 224 -25.08 -8.22 15.26
CA THR A 224 -25.64 -9.42 15.90
C THR A 224 -24.71 -10.63 15.73
N GLN A 225 -24.22 -10.89 14.51
CA GLN A 225 -23.31 -12.02 14.26
C GLN A 225 -22.01 -11.91 15.06
N LEU A 226 -21.42 -10.72 15.12
CA LEU A 226 -20.18 -10.48 15.84
C LEU A 226 -20.36 -10.61 17.36
N VAL A 227 -21.45 -10.07 17.90
CA VAL A 227 -21.79 -10.17 19.33
C VAL A 227 -21.98 -11.63 19.73
N ASP A 228 -22.73 -12.40 18.95
CA ASP A 228 -22.96 -13.82 19.21
C ASP A 228 -21.65 -14.63 19.18
N LEU A 229 -20.79 -14.38 18.18
CA LEU A 229 -19.47 -15.02 18.09
C LEU A 229 -18.60 -14.66 19.29
N ALA A 230 -18.49 -13.38 19.64
CA ALA A 230 -17.67 -12.93 20.76
C ALA A 230 -18.17 -13.50 22.09
N ASP A 231 -19.49 -13.57 22.28
CA ASP A 231 -20.06 -14.19 23.46
C ASP A 231 -19.80 -15.71 23.53
N SER A 232 -19.61 -16.38 22.40
CA SER A 232 -19.26 -17.81 22.38
C SER A 232 -17.81 -18.08 22.76
N HIS A 233 -16.90 -17.16 22.43
CA HIS A 233 -15.46 -17.28 22.75
C HIS A 233 -15.11 -16.78 24.16
N MET A 234 -15.88 -15.85 24.71
CA MET A 234 -15.61 -15.30 26.03
C MET A 234 -16.21 -16.13 27.17
N GLY A 235 -15.36 -16.55 28.10
CA GLY A 235 -15.79 -17.14 29.37
C GLY A 235 -16.47 -16.14 30.31
N THR A 236 -17.19 -16.63 31.32
CA THR A 236 -17.94 -15.78 32.28
C THR A 236 -17.08 -14.72 32.96
N ILE A 237 -15.85 -15.07 33.35
CA ILE A 237 -14.92 -14.15 34.02
C ILE A 237 -14.43 -13.06 33.06
N GLN A 238 -14.11 -13.43 31.81
CA GLN A 238 -13.70 -12.46 30.78
C GLN A 238 -14.83 -11.46 30.51
N LYS A 239 -16.06 -11.94 30.33
CA LYS A 239 -17.24 -11.07 30.14
C LYS A 239 -17.46 -10.12 31.31
N ALA A 240 -17.21 -10.56 32.55
CA ALA A 240 -17.41 -9.75 33.75
C ALA A 240 -16.32 -8.67 33.94
N LYS A 241 -15.11 -8.89 33.43
CA LYS A 241 -13.99 -7.96 33.54
C LYS A 241 -13.85 -7.00 32.34
N ALA A 242 -14.51 -7.31 31.23
CA ALA A 242 -14.46 -6.51 30.02
C ALA A 242 -14.87 -5.05 30.29
N VAL A 243 -14.06 -4.09 29.84
CA VAL A 243 -14.34 -2.65 30.04
C VAL A 243 -15.43 -2.12 29.11
N ARG A 244 -15.77 -2.90 28.08
CA ARG A 244 -16.76 -2.53 27.07
C ARG A 244 -17.67 -3.70 26.71
N SER A 245 -18.89 -3.35 26.28
CA SER A 245 -19.80 -4.33 25.67
C SER A 245 -19.36 -4.67 24.24
N ARG A 246 -19.82 -5.82 23.74
CA ARG A 246 -19.50 -6.29 22.38
C ARG A 246 -20.13 -5.37 21.32
N GLU A 247 -21.31 -4.83 21.57
CA GLU A 247 -21.98 -3.82 20.73
C GLU A 247 -21.14 -2.53 20.66
N ASN A 248 -20.65 -2.06 21.81
CA ASN A 248 -19.77 -0.89 21.85
C ASN A 248 -18.42 -1.15 21.15
N ALA A 249 -17.92 -2.38 21.12
CA ALA A 249 -16.76 -2.75 20.32
C ALA A 249 -17.05 -2.65 18.81
N VAL A 250 -18.22 -3.12 18.34
CA VAL A 250 -18.66 -2.94 16.94
C VAL A 250 -18.80 -1.44 16.60
N ALA A 251 -19.42 -0.65 17.47
CA ALA A 251 -19.58 0.78 17.26
C ALA A 251 -18.24 1.51 17.08
N LYS A 252 -17.20 1.11 17.81
CA LYS A 252 -15.84 1.66 17.62
C LYS A 252 -15.24 1.32 16.26
N LEU A 253 -15.47 0.12 15.73
CA LEU A 253 -15.00 -0.21 14.38
C LEU A 253 -15.68 0.63 13.31
N PHE A 254 -16.97 0.95 13.48
CA PHE A 254 -17.66 1.86 12.58
C PHE A 254 -17.15 3.30 12.69
N GLU A 255 -16.77 3.76 13.90
CA GLU A 255 -16.14 5.07 14.11
C GLU A 255 -14.83 5.20 13.30
N TYR A 256 -14.02 4.15 13.27
CA TYR A 256 -12.72 4.14 12.56
C TYR A 256 -12.77 3.57 11.14
N ASP A 257 -13.96 3.32 10.58
CA ASP A 257 -14.10 2.61 9.31
C ASP A 257 -13.36 3.30 8.15
N THR A 258 -13.33 4.63 8.16
CA THR A 258 -12.57 5.41 7.17
C THR A 258 -11.09 5.12 7.24
N LEU A 259 -10.48 5.18 8.44
CA LEU A 259 -9.07 4.89 8.64
C LEU A 259 -8.75 3.43 8.28
N ILE A 260 -9.56 2.48 8.78
CA ILE A 260 -9.38 1.04 8.51
C ILE A 260 -9.45 0.75 7.00
N THR A 261 -10.39 1.37 6.29
CA THR A 261 -10.50 1.25 4.82
C THR A 261 -9.29 1.84 4.12
N GLN A 262 -8.81 3.00 4.54
CA GLN A 262 -7.60 3.62 3.98
C GLN A 262 -6.36 2.74 4.20
N LEU A 263 -6.22 2.12 5.38
CA LEU A 263 -5.12 1.21 5.69
C LEU A 263 -5.20 -0.06 4.83
N SER A 264 -6.39 -0.67 4.69
CA SER A 264 -6.63 -1.81 3.77
C SER A 264 -6.19 -1.46 2.35
N GLN A 265 -6.64 -0.32 1.82
CA GLN A 265 -6.32 0.10 0.46
C GLN A 265 -4.84 0.42 0.27
N THR A 266 -4.23 1.11 1.24
CA THR A 266 -2.83 1.53 1.23
C THR A 266 -1.90 0.33 1.24
N TYR A 267 -2.14 -0.61 2.16
CA TYR A 267 -1.25 -1.76 2.36
C TYR A 267 -1.69 -3.02 1.63
N SER A 268 -2.84 -2.98 0.94
CA SER A 268 -3.44 -4.13 0.27
C SER A 268 -3.71 -5.32 1.20
N ILE A 269 -4.09 -5.03 2.44
CA ILE A 269 -4.53 -6.01 3.43
C ILE A 269 -6.05 -6.12 3.31
N ARG A 270 -6.63 -7.32 3.43
CA ARG A 270 -8.10 -7.43 3.53
C ARG A 270 -8.58 -6.65 4.75
N LYS A 271 -9.53 -5.72 4.56
CA LYS A 271 -10.13 -4.89 5.63
C LYS A 271 -10.64 -5.75 6.78
N ALA A 272 -11.20 -6.91 6.46
CA ALA A 272 -11.64 -7.90 7.44
C ALA A 272 -10.53 -8.39 8.38
N MET A 273 -9.25 -8.44 7.98
CA MET A 273 -8.15 -8.82 8.88
C MET A 273 -7.91 -7.76 9.95
N ILE A 274 -7.87 -6.48 9.53
CA ILE A 274 -7.70 -5.35 10.47
C ILE A 274 -8.91 -5.28 11.41
N GLN A 275 -10.13 -5.41 10.86
CA GLN A 275 -11.36 -5.40 11.65
C GLN A 275 -11.44 -6.56 12.64
N ALA A 276 -11.07 -7.78 12.24
CA ALA A 276 -11.13 -8.96 13.09
C ALA A 276 -10.21 -8.84 14.31
N VAL A 277 -8.97 -8.39 14.09
CA VAL A 277 -8.00 -8.15 15.17
C VAL A 277 -8.52 -7.07 16.11
N LEU A 278 -8.88 -5.89 15.59
CA LEU A 278 -9.39 -4.80 16.42
C LEU A 278 -10.65 -5.21 17.19
N TYR A 279 -11.56 -5.96 16.57
CA TYR A 279 -12.76 -6.46 17.23
C TYR A 279 -12.43 -7.41 18.38
N ARG A 280 -11.49 -8.33 18.15
CA ARG A 280 -11.02 -9.27 19.17
C ARG A 280 -10.46 -8.52 20.36
N GLU A 281 -9.53 -7.59 20.14
CA GLU A 281 -8.85 -6.86 21.21
C GLU A 281 -9.84 -5.97 21.99
N LEU A 282 -10.70 -5.24 21.30
CA LEU A 282 -11.74 -4.44 21.93
C LEU A 282 -12.66 -5.30 22.82
N CYS A 283 -13.10 -6.47 22.36
CA CYS A 283 -14.00 -7.31 23.14
C CYS A 283 -13.35 -7.87 24.42
N PHE A 284 -12.04 -8.13 24.40
CA PHE A 284 -11.32 -8.80 25.48
C PHE A 284 -10.57 -7.85 26.41
N GLU A 285 -10.45 -6.57 26.06
CA GLU A 285 -9.92 -5.51 26.92
C GLU A 285 -10.63 -5.50 28.28
N GLY A 286 -9.86 -5.72 29.35
CA GLY A 286 -10.33 -5.84 30.72
C GLY A 286 -9.87 -4.70 31.61
N ALA A 287 -10.52 -4.53 32.76
CA ALA A 287 -10.16 -3.47 33.72
C ALA A 287 -8.70 -3.58 34.24
N GLU A 288 -8.09 -4.76 34.11
CA GLU A 288 -6.69 -5.00 34.46
C GLU A 288 -5.74 -4.30 33.49
N ASP A 289 -6.10 -4.14 32.22
CA ASP A 289 -5.26 -3.48 31.21
C ASP A 289 -5.06 -1.99 31.56
N THR A 290 -6.11 -1.29 31.97
CA THR A 290 -6.01 0.10 32.46
C THR A 290 -5.09 0.25 33.68
N VAL A 291 -5.06 -0.78 34.54
CA VAL A 291 -4.17 -0.80 35.70
C VAL A 291 -2.73 -1.01 35.25
N VAL A 292 -2.49 -1.93 34.31
CA VAL A 292 -1.15 -2.19 33.77
C VAL A 292 -0.62 -0.99 32.99
N ASP A 293 -1.44 -0.33 32.18
CA ASP A 293 -1.10 0.94 31.51
C ASP A 293 -0.62 1.98 32.51
N SER A 294 -1.32 2.12 33.64
CA SER A 294 -0.95 3.07 34.71
C SER A 294 0.39 2.71 35.37
N LEU A 295 0.75 1.43 35.44
CA LEU A 295 2.05 0.97 35.94
C LEU A 295 3.19 1.31 34.96
N VAL A 296 2.94 1.27 33.65
CA VAL A 296 3.90 1.71 32.63
C VAL A 296 4.13 3.22 32.70
N VAL A 297 3.06 4.02 32.76
CA VAL A 297 3.16 5.48 32.94
C VAL A 297 3.95 5.83 34.21
N SER A 298 3.70 5.11 35.31
CA SER A 298 4.41 5.32 36.57
C SER A 298 5.90 4.99 36.48
N TYR A 299 6.26 3.90 35.80
CA TYR A 299 7.66 3.53 35.56
C TYR A 299 8.41 4.59 34.76
N TYR A 300 7.84 5.09 33.66
CA TYR A 300 8.49 6.11 32.85
C TYR A 300 8.52 7.48 33.51
N SER A 301 7.50 7.83 34.31
CA SER A 301 7.54 9.00 35.18
C SER A 301 8.69 8.94 36.18
N TYR A 302 8.96 7.75 36.73
CA TYR A 302 10.14 7.50 37.56
C TYR A 302 11.45 7.67 36.77
N LYS A 303 11.57 7.10 35.56
CA LYS A 303 12.77 7.22 34.72
C LYS A 303 13.12 8.67 34.39
N LEU A 304 12.13 9.46 34.00
CA LEU A 304 12.29 10.90 33.74
C LEU A 304 12.72 11.67 35.01
N SER A 305 12.09 11.35 36.14
CA SER A 305 12.44 11.96 37.42
C SER A 305 13.85 11.59 37.88
N LEU A 306 14.27 10.33 37.63
CA LEU A 306 15.60 9.84 37.97
C LEU A 306 16.66 10.53 37.12
N GLU A 307 16.46 10.61 35.81
CA GLU A 307 17.38 11.33 34.91
C GLU A 307 17.50 12.82 35.31
N SER A 308 16.39 13.46 35.67
CA SER A 308 16.39 14.83 36.19
C SER A 308 17.18 14.95 37.50
N TRP A 309 16.95 14.04 38.45
CA TRP A 309 17.66 14.00 39.73
C TRP A 309 19.15 13.72 39.54
N GLU A 310 19.54 12.81 38.65
CA GLU A 310 20.92 12.46 38.32
C GLU A 310 21.69 13.64 37.71
N ASN A 311 21.00 14.56 37.05
CA ASN A 311 21.58 15.76 36.48
C ASN A 311 21.66 16.95 37.47
N LEU A 312 21.15 16.82 38.70
CA LEU A 312 21.27 17.86 39.71
C LEU A 312 22.74 18.07 40.15
N PRO A 313 23.16 19.32 40.43
CA PRO A 313 24.40 19.59 41.15
C PRO A 313 24.48 18.83 42.48
N LEU A 314 25.69 18.42 42.88
CA LEU A 314 25.90 17.61 44.09
C LEU A 314 25.27 18.23 45.36
N ALA A 315 25.34 19.55 45.50
CA ALA A 315 24.75 20.27 46.63
C ALA A 315 23.21 20.12 46.68
N LEU A 316 22.54 20.06 45.54
CA LEU A 316 21.09 19.86 45.48
C LEU A 316 20.71 18.39 45.72
N LYS A 317 21.51 17.43 45.22
CA LYS A 317 21.28 15.99 45.49
C LYS A 317 21.29 15.64 46.98
N LEU A 318 22.05 16.38 47.81
CA LEU A 318 22.12 16.16 49.26
C LEU A 318 20.83 16.55 49.99
N ILE A 319 20.01 17.42 49.40
CA ILE A 319 18.77 17.93 50.01
C ILE A 319 17.51 17.53 49.24
N THR A 320 17.65 17.03 48.01
CA THR A 320 16.57 16.51 47.18
C THR A 320 16.63 14.99 47.21
N PRO A 321 15.64 14.28 47.80
CA PRO A 321 15.64 12.83 47.81
C PRO A 321 15.55 12.27 46.38
N ALA A 322 16.23 11.14 46.14
CA ALA A 322 16.10 10.42 44.88
C ALA A 322 14.65 9.92 44.72
N PRO A 323 14.12 9.88 43.48
CA PRO A 323 12.79 9.33 43.25
C PRO A 323 12.72 7.85 43.63
N THR A 324 11.57 7.43 44.14
CA THR A 324 11.34 6.03 44.56
C THR A 324 10.88 5.19 43.38
N PHE A 325 11.47 4.00 43.22
CA PHE A 325 11.05 3.05 42.19
C PHE A 325 9.60 2.59 42.45
N PRO A 326 8.69 2.66 41.46
CA PRO A 326 7.28 2.33 41.66
C PRO A 326 7.08 0.83 41.90
N ILE A 327 6.20 0.48 42.84
CA ILE A 327 5.84 -0.91 43.12
C ILE A 327 5.07 -1.48 41.93
N GLY A 328 5.45 -2.66 41.45
CA GLY A 328 4.79 -3.31 40.32
C GLY A 328 5.13 -2.70 38.96
N ALA A 329 6.19 -1.87 38.88
CA ALA A 329 6.65 -1.25 37.65
C ALA A 329 6.66 -2.20 36.44
N ARG A 330 6.26 -1.65 35.29
CA ARG A 330 6.29 -2.29 33.98
C ARG A 330 6.94 -1.32 33.01
N ASP A 331 7.82 -1.80 32.16
CA ASP A 331 8.49 -1.02 31.12
C ASP A 331 7.80 -1.13 29.75
N ASP A 332 6.93 -2.13 29.57
CA ASP A 332 6.08 -2.30 28.38
C ASP A 332 4.81 -3.08 28.77
N CYS A 333 3.73 -2.87 28.02
CA CYS A 333 2.50 -3.67 28.03
C CYS A 333 1.71 -3.46 26.73
N SER A 334 0.81 -4.39 26.41
CA SER A 334 -0.21 -4.16 25.38
C SER A 334 -1.09 -2.98 25.76
N THR A 335 -1.39 -2.10 24.79
CA THR A 335 -2.21 -0.91 25.06
C THR A 335 -2.99 -0.44 23.81
N GLY A 336 -4.02 0.37 24.04
CA GLY A 336 -4.91 0.94 23.02
C GLY A 336 -5.80 -0.09 22.30
N HIS A 337 -6.52 0.33 21.25
CA HIS A 337 -7.53 -0.52 20.60
C HIS A 337 -7.01 -1.82 19.96
N GLY A 338 -5.75 -1.85 19.55
CA GLY A 338 -5.08 -3.05 19.02
C GLY A 338 -4.26 -3.82 20.05
N GLN A 339 -4.22 -3.39 21.31
CA GLN A 339 -3.50 -4.06 22.39
C GLN A 339 -2.05 -4.40 22.00
N ILE A 340 -1.29 -3.38 21.60
CA ILE A 340 0.05 -3.53 21.01
C ILE A 340 1.11 -3.11 22.03
N PHE A 341 2.17 -3.92 22.16
CA PHE A 341 3.38 -3.58 22.93
C PHE A 341 4.25 -2.60 22.15
N ALA A 342 4.96 -1.71 22.85
CA ALA A 342 5.88 -0.77 22.18
C ALA A 342 7.01 -1.49 21.45
N SER A 343 7.54 -2.57 22.04
CA SER A 343 8.52 -3.44 21.39
C SER A 343 8.02 -4.03 20.05
N THR A 344 6.77 -4.51 20.01
CA THR A 344 6.13 -5.03 18.80
C THR A 344 5.89 -3.94 17.75
N ALA A 345 5.47 -2.75 18.18
CA ALA A 345 5.29 -1.60 17.31
C ALA A 345 6.61 -1.13 16.69
N ILE A 346 7.69 -1.08 17.47
CA ILE A 346 9.04 -0.71 17.00
C ILE A 346 9.55 -1.70 15.95
N ASP A 347 9.46 -3.02 16.20
CA ASP A 347 9.85 -4.05 15.22
C ASP A 347 9.06 -3.91 13.91
N SER A 348 7.75 -3.68 14.01
CA SER A 348 6.86 -3.56 12.86
C SER A 348 7.10 -2.27 12.07
N ASN A 349 7.27 -1.13 12.74
CA ASN A 349 7.63 0.15 12.13
C ASN A 349 8.98 0.04 11.41
N ASN A 350 10.00 -0.47 12.08
CA ASN A 350 11.34 -0.55 11.52
C ASN A 350 11.37 -1.47 10.30
N TYR A 351 10.68 -2.62 10.37
CA TYR A 351 10.50 -3.49 9.21
C TYR A 351 9.82 -2.74 8.05
N ALA A 352 8.74 -2.01 8.32
CA ALA A 352 8.01 -1.26 7.32
C ALA A 352 8.85 -0.12 6.70
N VAL A 353 9.66 0.60 7.48
CA VAL A 353 10.56 1.65 6.99
C VAL A 353 11.70 1.07 6.15
N GLN A 354 12.35 0.00 6.62
CA GLN A 354 13.48 -0.63 5.92
C GLN A 354 13.06 -1.26 4.58
N ASN A 355 11.85 -1.82 4.53
CA ASN A 355 11.25 -2.32 3.30
C ASN A 355 10.50 -1.22 2.52
N GLY A 356 10.60 0.03 2.99
CA GLY A 356 9.89 1.25 2.59
C GLY A 356 8.47 1.02 2.10
N ILE A 357 7.73 0.29 2.92
CA ILE A 357 6.27 0.22 2.99
C ILE A 357 5.74 1.57 3.48
N ILE A 358 6.43 2.16 4.47
CA ILE A 358 6.18 3.52 4.97
C ILE A 358 7.47 4.34 4.92
N SER A 359 7.32 5.66 4.94
CA SER A 359 8.40 6.59 5.26
C SER A 359 8.35 6.93 6.76
N GLY A 360 9.49 6.94 7.44
CA GLY A 360 9.53 7.27 8.87
C GLY A 360 10.93 7.13 9.44
N GLN A 361 11.07 7.44 10.73
CA GLN A 361 12.29 7.18 11.47
C GLN A 361 12.36 5.72 11.94
N LEU A 362 13.58 5.25 12.18
CA LEU A 362 13.83 4.01 12.89
C LEU A 362 13.92 4.30 14.38
N TYR A 363 13.36 3.41 15.20
CA TYR A 363 13.43 3.48 16.66
C TYR A 363 14.38 2.40 17.20
N ASP A 364 15.04 2.66 18.32
CA ASP A 364 15.86 1.69 19.04
C ASP A 364 15.06 1.09 20.20
N ALA A 365 14.69 -0.19 20.09
CA ALA A 365 13.97 -0.91 21.14
C ALA A 365 14.76 -1.06 22.45
N THR A 366 16.07 -0.79 22.46
CA THR A 366 16.90 -0.81 23.67
C THR A 366 17.01 0.57 24.33
N ASP A 367 16.61 1.65 23.64
CA ASP A 367 16.50 2.97 24.22
C ASP A 367 15.13 3.13 24.91
N TRP A 368 15.16 3.35 26.22
CA TRP A 368 13.94 3.54 27.01
C TRP A 368 13.15 4.79 26.57
N LYS A 369 13.80 5.79 25.96
CA LYS A 369 13.11 7.00 25.45
C LYS A 369 12.29 6.68 24.21
N ASP A 370 12.81 5.85 23.32
CA ASP A 370 12.10 5.39 22.13
C ASP A 370 10.96 4.44 22.52
N GLN A 371 11.22 3.50 23.45
CA GLN A 371 10.17 2.65 24.02
C GLN A 371 9.05 3.47 24.65
N TRP A 372 9.38 4.46 25.50
CA TRP A 372 8.39 5.34 26.10
C TRP A 372 7.60 6.13 25.07
N HIS A 373 8.30 6.71 24.08
CA HIS A 373 7.67 7.51 23.03
C HIS A 373 6.64 6.69 22.25
N VAL A 374 7.03 5.50 21.79
CA VAL A 374 6.14 4.63 21.02
C VAL A 374 5.00 4.09 21.90
N TRP A 375 5.29 3.64 23.12
CA TRP A 375 4.25 3.19 24.04
C TRP A 375 3.21 4.27 24.32
N ASN A 376 3.67 5.50 24.60
CA ASN A 376 2.78 6.62 24.88
C ASN A 376 1.91 6.98 23.66
N LEU A 377 2.45 6.91 22.43
CA LEU A 377 1.66 7.08 21.22
C LEU A 377 0.60 5.98 21.08
N LEU A 378 0.96 4.71 21.29
CA LEU A 378 0.00 3.60 21.25
C LEU A 378 -1.14 3.77 22.26
N ASN A 379 -0.84 4.28 23.46
CA ASN A 379 -1.82 4.45 24.53
C ASN A 379 -2.73 5.68 24.30
N THR A 380 -2.17 6.79 23.81
CA THR A 380 -2.87 8.09 23.77
C THR A 380 -3.42 8.49 22.40
N ASP A 381 -2.91 7.91 21.32
CA ASP A 381 -3.35 8.17 19.94
C ASP A 381 -3.92 6.90 19.30
N GLN A 382 -5.25 6.85 19.19
CA GLN A 382 -5.94 5.68 18.66
C GLN A 382 -5.79 5.52 17.15
N ASP A 383 -5.58 6.62 16.39
CA ASP A 383 -5.31 6.54 14.96
C ASP A 383 -3.93 5.93 14.73
N TYR A 384 -2.94 6.31 15.56
CA TYR A 384 -1.61 5.70 15.57
C TYR A 384 -1.68 4.21 15.94
N ASN A 385 -2.43 3.85 16.98
CA ASN A 385 -2.59 2.46 17.40
C ASN A 385 -3.22 1.58 16.30
N ILE A 386 -4.32 2.04 15.69
CA ILE A 386 -4.99 1.35 14.59
C ILE A 386 -4.10 1.26 13.34
N SER A 387 -3.37 2.32 13.01
CA SER A 387 -2.40 2.29 11.91
C SER A 387 -1.27 1.29 12.18
N THR A 388 -0.81 1.21 13.43
CA THR A 388 0.20 0.24 13.85
C THR A 388 -0.31 -1.19 13.78
N CYS A 389 -1.59 -1.44 14.08
CA CYS A 389 -2.21 -2.75 13.91
C CYS A 389 -2.02 -3.30 12.48
N ALA A 390 -2.22 -2.46 11.45
CA ALA A 390 -1.96 -2.86 10.07
C ALA A 390 -0.48 -3.22 9.83
N LEU A 391 0.47 -2.48 10.41
CA LEU A 391 1.90 -2.78 10.30
C LEU A 391 2.28 -4.07 11.02
N VAL A 392 1.67 -4.35 12.18
CA VAL A 392 1.87 -5.61 12.92
C VAL A 392 1.35 -6.79 12.11
N ILE A 393 0.20 -6.67 11.42
CA ILE A 393 -0.29 -7.71 10.49
C ILE A 393 0.71 -7.97 9.36
N ILE A 394 1.28 -6.90 8.78
CA ILE A 394 2.33 -7.02 7.74
C ILE A 394 3.57 -7.72 8.29
N ARG A 395 3.99 -7.35 9.49
CA ARG A 395 5.15 -7.95 10.14
C ARG A 395 4.90 -9.41 10.50
N ALA A 396 3.70 -9.74 10.99
CA ALA A 396 3.28 -11.09 11.31
C ALA A 396 3.31 -12.01 10.08
N ALA A 397 2.81 -11.54 8.93
CA ALA A 397 2.90 -12.25 7.66
C ALA A 397 4.34 -12.62 7.28
N ASN A 398 5.25 -11.64 7.39
CA ASN A 398 6.67 -11.88 7.14
C ASN A 398 7.28 -12.88 8.12
N GLN A 399 6.96 -12.78 9.42
CA GLN A 399 7.47 -13.68 10.45
C GLN A 399 7.00 -15.14 10.27
N VAL A 400 5.85 -15.36 9.62
CA VAL A 400 5.38 -16.70 9.21
C VAL A 400 5.78 -17.08 7.79
N SER A 401 6.72 -16.36 7.18
CA SER A 401 7.27 -16.61 5.84
C SER A 401 6.25 -16.52 4.70
N LEU A 402 5.26 -15.64 4.82
CA LEU A 402 4.33 -15.31 3.74
C LEU A 402 4.72 -13.99 3.06
N ASP A 403 4.39 -13.86 1.78
CA ASP A 403 4.53 -12.62 1.03
C ASP A 403 3.41 -11.62 1.37
N GLN A 404 3.50 -10.36 0.92
CA GLN A 404 2.50 -9.32 1.22
C GLN A 404 1.33 -9.30 0.23
N ILE A 405 0.94 -10.46 -0.32
CA ILE A 405 -0.17 -10.61 -1.27
C ILE A 405 -1.42 -11.10 -0.52
N PHE A 406 -1.89 -10.31 0.45
CA PHE A 406 -2.98 -10.70 1.37
C PHE A 406 -4.28 -11.11 0.68
N TYR A 407 -4.52 -10.60 -0.54
CA TYR A 407 -5.72 -10.93 -1.32
C TYR A 407 -5.74 -12.37 -1.84
N GLU A 408 -4.60 -13.08 -1.84
CA GLU A 408 -4.47 -14.49 -2.23
C GLU A 408 -4.39 -15.44 -1.03
N TYR A 409 -4.44 -14.93 0.21
CA TYR A 409 -4.33 -15.77 1.38
C TYR A 409 -5.54 -16.69 1.51
N ASP A 410 -5.26 -17.98 1.70
CA ASP A 410 -6.27 -18.95 2.10
C ASP A 410 -6.50 -18.91 3.63
N ALA A 411 -7.45 -19.72 4.09
CA ALA A 411 -7.80 -19.82 5.51
C ALA A 411 -6.57 -20.14 6.40
N THR A 412 -5.65 -20.98 5.92
CA THR A 412 -4.46 -21.38 6.68
C THR A 412 -3.51 -20.21 6.84
N ASN A 413 -3.27 -19.46 5.77
CA ASN A 413 -2.41 -18.30 5.77
C ASN A 413 -2.97 -17.20 6.67
N ILE A 414 -4.27 -16.91 6.59
CA ILE A 414 -4.93 -15.92 7.44
C ILE A 414 -4.80 -16.29 8.91
N LYS A 415 -5.14 -17.54 9.29
CA LYS A 415 -5.03 -18.02 10.67
C LYS A 415 -3.61 -17.93 11.23
N LYS A 416 -2.59 -18.26 10.42
CA LYS A 416 -1.18 -18.11 10.83
C LYS A 416 -0.80 -16.66 11.12
N VAL A 417 -1.25 -15.73 10.28
CA VAL A 417 -0.98 -14.30 10.49
C VAL A 417 -1.70 -13.78 11.73
N LEU A 418 -2.98 -14.13 11.91
CA LEU A 418 -3.77 -13.76 13.09
C LEU A 418 -3.17 -14.35 14.38
N ALA A 419 -2.77 -15.63 14.37
CA ALA A 419 -2.06 -16.25 15.49
C ALA A 419 -0.77 -15.50 15.81
N ARG A 420 0.01 -15.17 14.77
CA ARG A 420 1.29 -14.48 14.94
C ARG A 420 1.15 -13.05 15.45
N TYR A 421 0.06 -12.37 15.13
CA TYR A 421 -0.27 -11.05 15.69
C TYR A 421 -0.29 -11.11 17.23
N ASN A 422 -0.96 -12.13 17.79
CA ASN A 422 -1.07 -12.31 19.24
C ASN A 422 0.23 -12.85 19.87
N GLY A 423 0.89 -13.82 19.25
CA GLY A 423 2.10 -14.41 19.83
C GLY A 423 2.67 -15.61 19.07
N THR A 424 3.12 -16.63 19.81
CA THR A 424 3.57 -17.93 19.27
C THR A 424 3.09 -19.06 20.16
N GLY A 425 3.00 -20.27 19.61
CA GLY A 425 2.63 -21.47 20.37
C GLY A 425 1.12 -21.75 20.34
N ASP A 426 0.68 -22.66 21.20
CA ASP A 426 -0.68 -23.21 21.13
C ASP A 426 -1.76 -22.18 21.47
N GLU A 427 -1.51 -21.29 22.44
CA GLU A 427 -2.44 -20.21 22.79
C GLU A 427 -2.64 -19.24 21.62
N ALA A 428 -1.55 -18.89 20.92
CA ALA A 428 -1.61 -18.07 19.74
C ALA A 428 -2.36 -18.76 18.58
N ALA A 429 -2.23 -20.08 18.44
CA ALA A 429 -2.99 -20.84 17.46
C ALA A 429 -4.50 -20.78 17.74
N VAL A 430 -4.91 -20.93 19.02
CA VAL A 430 -6.31 -20.75 19.43
C VAL A 430 -6.80 -19.34 19.13
N TYR A 431 -6.00 -18.31 19.46
CA TYR A 431 -6.31 -16.92 19.10
C TYR A 431 -6.54 -16.77 17.59
N GLY A 432 -5.67 -17.36 16.77
CA GLY A 432 -5.76 -17.29 15.31
C GLY A 432 -7.02 -17.96 14.76
N ASP A 433 -7.41 -19.10 15.34
CA ASP A 433 -8.64 -19.81 14.98
C ASP A 433 -9.89 -19.01 15.35
N GLU A 434 -9.98 -18.50 16.57
CA GLU A 434 -11.14 -17.71 17.04
C GLU A 434 -11.24 -16.37 16.29
N THR A 435 -10.13 -15.68 16.08
CA THR A 435 -10.12 -14.40 15.36
C THR A 435 -10.47 -14.58 13.88
N TYR A 436 -10.19 -15.75 13.31
CA TYR A 436 -10.59 -16.07 11.94
C TYR A 436 -12.12 -16.17 11.77
N GLU A 437 -12.87 -16.52 12.82
CA GLU A 437 -14.33 -16.51 12.76
C GLU A 437 -14.88 -15.09 12.62
N TYR A 438 -14.30 -14.11 13.32
CA TYR A 438 -14.63 -12.70 13.09
C TYR A 438 -14.23 -12.23 11.69
N TYR A 439 -13.06 -12.65 11.21
CA TYR A 439 -12.63 -12.36 9.84
C TYR A 439 -13.68 -12.82 8.82
N LEU A 440 -14.22 -14.03 8.96
CA LEU A 440 -15.26 -14.55 8.07
C LEU A 440 -16.53 -13.72 8.11
N ALA A 441 -16.96 -13.29 9.30
CA ALA A 441 -18.12 -12.42 9.46
C ALA A 441 -17.89 -11.07 8.74
N PHE A 442 -16.77 -10.38 9.01
CA PHE A 442 -16.45 -9.12 8.34
C PHE A 442 -16.30 -9.27 6.83
N GLU A 443 -15.57 -10.30 6.37
CA GLU A 443 -15.28 -10.52 4.95
C GLU A 443 -16.54 -10.84 4.16
N HIS A 444 -17.52 -11.52 4.76
CA HIS A 444 -18.83 -11.73 4.13
C HIS A 444 -19.48 -10.40 3.72
N PHE A 445 -19.58 -9.45 4.65
CA PHE A 445 -20.22 -8.16 4.37
C PHE A 445 -19.34 -7.22 3.55
N ASN A 446 -18.03 -7.18 3.79
CA ASN A 446 -17.11 -6.42 2.95
C ASN A 446 -17.18 -6.89 1.50
N LYS A 447 -17.27 -8.21 1.26
CA LYS A 447 -17.47 -8.75 -0.09
C LYS A 447 -18.77 -8.27 -0.73
N LEU A 448 -19.90 -8.35 0.00
CA LEU A 448 -21.17 -7.83 -0.50
C LEU A 448 -21.10 -6.33 -0.82
N ILE A 449 -20.34 -5.56 -0.05
CA ILE A 449 -20.13 -4.13 -0.30
C ILE A 449 -19.33 -3.91 -1.59
N ARG A 450 -18.24 -4.66 -1.78
CA ARG A 450 -17.37 -4.60 -2.97
C ARG A 450 -18.09 -4.97 -4.26
N GLU A 451 -19.10 -5.84 -4.19
CA GLU A 451 -19.83 -6.37 -5.35
C GLU A 451 -21.08 -5.55 -5.76
N GLN A 452 -21.34 -4.41 -5.10
CA GLN A 452 -22.44 -3.48 -5.37
C GLN A 452 -21.95 -2.19 -5.99
#